data_AF-A0A0P0L9L1-F1
#
_entry.id   AF-A0A0P0L9L1-F1
#
_cell.length_a   1.000
_cell.length_b   1.000
_cell.length_c   1.000
_cell.angle_alpha   90.00
_cell.angle_beta   90.00
_cell.angle_gamma   90.00
#
_symmetry.space_group_name_H-M   'P 1'
#
loop_
_entity.id
_entity.type
_entity.pdbx_description
1 polymer ?
#
loop_
_entity_poly.entity_id
_entity_poly.type
_entity_poly.pdbx_seq_one_letter_code
_entity_poly.pdbx_strand_id
1 'polypeptide(L)'
;MNQNNLNMSKITLADDAKSAVIKMCEGNPGAIIALIEIIKCGEQVDPDDFMGGLGKILALDTLEIYGTDIYVLWNDICYRNTSKMIAVLRANQLGFISDQILKDACHRQDGSGRKIIPVEELYSKVVERLPRFDLVNR
;
A
#
# COMPACT_ATOMS: atom_id res chain seq x y z
N MET A 1 10.73 -16.60 -28.45
CA MET A 1 10.36 -16.85 -27.04
C MET A 1 11.58 -16.59 -26.19
N ASN A 2 11.59 -15.50 -25.43
CA ASN A 2 12.52 -15.30 -24.31
C ASN A 2 11.67 -14.81 -23.14
N GLN A 3 11.05 -15.74 -22.43
CA GLN A 3 10.49 -15.49 -21.11
C GLN A 3 11.56 -15.86 -20.10
N ASN A 4 12.18 -14.86 -19.48
CA ASN A 4 12.86 -14.94 -18.20
C ASN A 4 13.03 -13.51 -17.64
N ASN A 5 11.90 -12.82 -17.43
CA ASN A 5 11.85 -11.79 -16.40
C ASN A 5 11.34 -12.48 -15.15
N LEU A 6 12.25 -13.06 -14.37
CA LEU A 6 11.96 -13.38 -12.98
C LEU A 6 11.83 -12.02 -12.27
N ASN A 7 10.60 -11.60 -12.02
CA ASN A 7 10.30 -10.43 -11.21
C ASN A 7 10.93 -10.63 -9.83
N MET A 8 12.03 -9.93 -9.56
CA MET A 8 12.71 -9.98 -8.27
C MET A 8 12.16 -8.85 -7.40
N SER A 9 11.45 -9.23 -6.34
CA SER A 9 11.16 -8.36 -5.20
C SER A 9 12.40 -7.57 -4.80
N LYS A 10 12.23 -6.28 -4.48
CA LYS A 10 13.35 -5.40 -4.12
C LYS A 10 13.81 -5.65 -2.70
N ILE A 11 12.88 -6.04 -1.83
CA ILE A 11 13.15 -6.31 -0.42
C ILE A 11 13.67 -7.74 -0.27
N THR A 12 14.75 -7.89 0.48
CA THR A 12 15.38 -9.17 0.80
C THR A 12 15.31 -9.42 2.30
N LEU A 13 15.55 -10.66 2.72
CA LEU A 13 15.59 -11.02 4.15
C LEU A 13 16.68 -10.28 4.95
N ALA A 14 17.67 -9.69 4.27
CA ALA A 14 18.73 -8.92 4.91
C ALA A 14 18.36 -7.43 5.11
N ASP A 15 17.24 -6.97 4.55
CA ASP A 15 16.81 -5.58 4.69
C ASP A 15 16.16 -5.32 6.05
N ASP A 16 16.50 -4.16 6.61
CA ASP A 16 15.76 -3.54 7.70
C ASP A 16 14.66 -2.60 7.17
N ALA A 17 13.84 -2.04 8.05
CA ALA A 17 12.77 -1.13 7.65
C ALA A 17 13.30 0.10 6.88
N LYS A 18 14.47 0.61 7.24
CA LYS A 18 15.07 1.79 6.60
C LYS A 18 15.50 1.48 5.16
N SER A 19 16.26 0.41 4.96
CA SER A 19 16.72 -0.03 3.64
C SER A 19 15.55 -0.43 2.74
N ALA A 20 14.53 -1.09 3.29
CA ALA A 20 13.28 -1.35 2.58
C ALA A 20 12.63 -0.06 2.07
N VAL A 21 12.45 0.95 2.92
CA VAL A 21 11.89 2.26 2.51
C VAL A 21 12.70 2.90 1.38
N ILE A 22 14.04 2.90 1.49
CA ILE A 22 14.92 3.49 0.47
C ILE A 22 14.80 2.77 -0.88
N LYS A 23 14.69 1.44 -0.89
CA LYS A 23 14.51 0.66 -2.12
C LYS A 23 13.14 0.87 -2.74
N MET A 24 12.11 0.93 -1.91
CA MET A 24 10.72 1.06 -2.34
C MET A 24 10.41 2.44 -2.89
N CYS A 25 11.04 3.51 -2.36
CA CYS A 25 10.71 4.87 -2.73
C CYS A 25 11.33 5.36 -4.05
N GLU A 26 12.38 4.71 -4.55
CA GLU A 26 13.10 5.10 -5.79
C GLU A 26 13.46 6.60 -5.87
N GLY A 27 13.76 7.21 -4.72
CA GLY A 27 14.09 8.64 -4.64
C GLY A 27 12.89 9.58 -4.69
N ASN A 28 11.65 9.09 -4.79
CA ASN A 28 10.43 9.90 -4.71
C ASN A 28 10.19 10.35 -3.25
N PRO A 29 10.26 11.66 -2.93
CA PRO A 29 10.11 12.14 -1.55
C PRO A 29 8.71 11.91 -0.98
N GLY A 30 7.67 11.97 -1.82
CA GLY A 30 6.29 11.69 -1.41
C GLY A 30 6.09 10.23 -1.04
N ALA A 31 6.72 9.31 -1.77
CA ALA A 31 6.71 7.89 -1.44
C ALA A 31 7.44 7.60 -0.11
N ILE A 32 8.56 8.29 0.16
CA ILE A 32 9.25 8.19 1.46
C ILE A 32 8.30 8.58 2.60
N ILE A 33 7.58 9.69 2.46
CA ILE A 33 6.63 10.18 3.46
C ILE A 33 5.54 9.13 3.70
N ALA A 34 4.91 8.64 2.64
CA ALA A 34 3.86 7.62 2.72
C ALA A 34 4.31 6.35 3.46
N LEU A 35 5.50 5.83 3.13
CA LEU A 35 6.03 4.62 3.76
C LEU A 35 6.40 4.85 5.23
N ILE A 36 6.95 6.02 5.58
CA ILE A 36 7.24 6.38 6.97
C ILE A 36 5.94 6.49 7.78
N GLU A 37 4.88 7.07 7.22
CA GLU A 37 3.59 7.16 7.89
C GLU A 37 2.99 5.77 8.14
N ILE A 38 3.03 4.87 7.15
CA ILE A 38 2.63 3.48 7.31
C ILE A 38 3.39 2.80 8.45
N ILE A 39 4.71 2.96 8.53
CA ILE A 39 5.52 2.36 9.62
C ILE A 39 5.07 2.90 10.99
N LYS A 40 4.79 4.20 11.08
CA LYS A 40 4.48 4.86 12.35
C LYS A 40 3.11 4.49 12.89
N CYS A 41 2.08 4.41 12.04
CA CYS A 41 0.71 4.20 12.50
C CYS A 41 0.12 2.83 12.12
N GLY A 42 0.83 2.01 11.35
CA GLY A 42 0.31 0.75 10.81
C GLY A 42 -0.28 -0.19 11.86
N GLU A 43 0.39 -0.36 12.99
CA GLU A 43 -0.10 -1.21 14.10
C GLU A 43 -1.33 -0.61 14.81
N GLN A 44 -1.39 0.72 14.93
CA GLN A 44 -2.53 1.40 15.53
C GLN A 44 -3.77 1.32 14.63
N VAL A 45 -3.58 1.43 13.31
CA VAL A 45 -4.64 1.37 12.31
C VAL A 45 -5.07 -0.07 12.03
N ASP A 46 -4.15 -1.04 11.92
CA ASP A 46 -4.49 -2.43 11.64
C ASP A 46 -3.86 -3.35 12.70
N PRO A 47 -4.42 -3.40 13.92
CA PRO A 47 -3.87 -4.20 15.00
C PRO A 47 -3.99 -5.71 14.78
N ASP A 48 -4.69 -6.13 13.71
CA ASP A 48 -4.81 -7.54 13.30
C ASP A 48 -3.79 -7.90 12.19
N ASP A 49 -2.97 -6.94 11.71
CA ASP A 49 -1.80 -7.22 10.86
C ASP A 49 -0.58 -7.56 11.71
N PHE A 50 -0.18 -8.82 11.69
CA PHE A 50 0.97 -9.34 12.46
C PHE A 50 2.27 -8.57 12.23
N MET A 51 2.49 -8.04 11.01
CA MET A 51 3.71 -7.29 10.68
C MET A 51 3.51 -5.78 10.70
N GLY A 52 2.32 -5.31 11.12
CA GLY A 52 1.97 -3.89 11.19
C GLY A 52 2.30 -3.13 9.90
N GLY A 53 2.94 -1.98 10.04
CA GLY A 53 3.35 -1.16 8.90
C GLY A 53 4.33 -1.85 7.94
N LEU A 54 5.21 -2.71 8.45
CA LEU A 54 6.16 -3.45 7.59
C LEU A 54 5.43 -4.43 6.68
N GLY A 55 4.36 -5.07 7.15
CA GLY A 55 3.51 -5.95 6.34
C GLY A 55 2.94 -5.23 5.11
N LYS A 56 2.58 -3.95 5.25
CA LYS A 56 2.08 -3.13 4.14
C LYS A 56 3.18 -2.79 3.12
N ILE A 57 4.41 -2.54 3.59
CA ILE A 57 5.55 -2.32 2.70
C ILE A 57 5.87 -3.58 1.88
N LEU A 58 5.85 -4.75 2.52
CA LEU A 58 6.05 -6.03 1.83
C LEU A 58 4.93 -6.33 0.83
N ALA A 59 3.69 -5.96 1.14
CA ALA A 59 2.57 -6.07 0.20
C ALA A 59 2.79 -5.17 -1.03
N LEU A 60 3.25 -3.93 -0.85
CA LEU A 60 3.59 -3.04 -1.97
C LEU A 60 4.69 -3.64 -2.87
N ASP A 61 5.72 -4.26 -2.28
CA ASP A 61 6.80 -4.91 -3.02
C ASP A 61 6.28 -6.13 -3.81
N THR A 62 5.40 -6.92 -3.20
CA THR A 62 4.73 -8.06 -3.85
C THR A 62 3.86 -7.59 -5.03
N LEU A 63 3.17 -6.46 -4.88
CA LEU A 63 2.34 -5.85 -5.92
C LEU A 63 3.16 -5.08 -6.97
N GLU A 64 4.47 -4.96 -6.77
CA GLU A 64 5.38 -4.15 -7.57
C GLU A 64 4.94 -2.68 -7.71
N ILE A 65 4.44 -2.12 -6.61
CA ILE A 65 4.05 -0.72 -6.48
C ILE A 65 5.22 0.01 -5.82
N TYR A 66 5.98 0.75 -6.63
CA TYR A 66 7.21 1.43 -6.24
C TYR A 66 7.16 2.92 -6.52
N GLY A 67 8.02 3.68 -5.85
CA GLY A 67 8.32 5.07 -6.16
C GLY A 67 7.07 5.93 -6.36
N THR A 68 6.92 6.47 -7.57
CA THR A 68 5.78 7.33 -7.90
C THR A 68 4.44 6.63 -7.72
N ASP A 69 4.33 5.32 -7.96
CA ASP A 69 3.06 4.59 -7.82
C ASP A 69 2.62 4.52 -6.34
N ILE A 70 3.57 4.42 -5.40
CA ILE A 70 3.30 4.55 -3.96
C ILE A 70 2.77 5.94 -3.65
N TYR A 71 3.39 6.98 -4.22
CA TYR A 71 2.93 8.36 -4.04
C TYR A 71 1.53 8.56 -4.62
N VAL A 72 1.22 8.02 -5.80
CA VAL A 72 -0.12 8.08 -6.40
C VAL A 72 -1.14 7.38 -5.50
N LEU A 73 -0.83 6.18 -4.98
CA LEU A 73 -1.72 5.46 -4.06
C LEU A 73 -2.04 6.31 -2.82
N TRP A 74 -1.02 6.86 -2.18
CA TRP A 74 -1.19 7.63 -0.96
C TRP A 74 -1.83 9.00 -1.21
N ASN A 75 -1.26 9.80 -2.12
CA ASN A 75 -1.63 11.18 -2.36
C ASN A 75 -2.91 11.30 -3.19
N ASP A 76 -2.96 10.61 -4.32
CA ASP A 76 -4.02 10.82 -5.30
C ASP A 76 -5.25 9.99 -4.96
N ILE A 77 -5.05 8.69 -4.81
CA ILE A 77 -6.14 7.73 -4.57
C ILE A 77 -6.66 7.88 -3.14
N CYS A 78 -5.77 7.89 -2.15
CA CYS A 78 -6.15 7.92 -0.74
C CYS A 78 -6.18 9.34 -0.13
N TYR A 79 -6.01 10.40 -0.94
CA TYR A 79 -6.08 11.79 -0.48
C TYR A 79 -5.16 12.13 0.71
N ARG A 80 -3.95 11.54 0.73
CA ARG A 80 -2.97 11.61 1.84
C ARG A 80 -3.50 11.08 3.17
N ASN A 81 -4.50 10.20 3.14
CA ASN A 81 -5.00 9.53 4.33
C ASN A 81 -4.38 8.14 4.45
N THR A 82 -3.48 8.01 5.42
CA THR A 82 -2.73 6.76 5.63
C THR A 82 -3.62 5.63 6.13
N SER A 83 -4.65 5.88 6.93
CA SER A 83 -5.63 4.86 7.31
C SER A 83 -6.36 4.30 6.08
N LYS A 84 -6.73 5.15 5.13
CA LYS A 84 -7.36 4.73 3.87
C LYS A 84 -6.39 3.95 2.97
N MET A 85 -5.14 4.38 2.88
CA MET A 85 -4.10 3.63 2.17
C MET A 85 -3.92 2.22 2.75
N ILE A 86 -3.82 2.11 4.08
CA ILE A 86 -3.74 0.82 4.79
C ILE A 86 -5.00 -0.01 4.51
N ALA A 87 -6.19 0.61 4.50
CA ALA A 87 -7.43 -0.08 4.20
C ALA A 87 -7.48 -0.59 2.76
N VAL A 88 -7.01 0.17 1.76
CA VAL A 88 -6.94 -0.29 0.36
C VAL A 88 -6.01 -1.50 0.23
N LEU A 89 -4.84 -1.48 0.87
CA LEU A 89 -3.92 -2.61 0.88
C LEU A 89 -4.53 -3.82 1.60
N ARG A 90 -5.25 -3.58 2.71
CA ARG A 90 -5.93 -4.65 3.44
C ARG A 90 -7.11 -5.23 2.66
N ALA A 91 -7.84 -4.41 1.93
CA ALA A 91 -8.92 -4.83 1.04
C ALA A 91 -8.39 -5.72 -0.09
N ASN A 92 -7.21 -5.40 -0.64
CA ASN A 92 -6.52 -6.26 -1.60
C ASN A 92 -6.16 -7.62 -0.98
N GLN A 93 -5.52 -7.63 0.20
CA GLN A 93 -5.18 -8.87 0.92
C GLN A 93 -6.42 -9.73 1.25
N LEU A 94 -7.57 -9.10 1.52
CA LEU A 94 -8.85 -9.78 1.81
C LEU A 94 -9.63 -10.20 0.56
N GLY A 95 -9.13 -9.90 -0.64
CA GLY A 95 -9.74 -10.28 -1.91
C GLY A 95 -10.90 -9.39 -2.36
N PHE A 96 -11.08 -8.20 -1.78
CA PHE A 96 -12.11 -7.25 -2.22
C PHE A 96 -11.73 -6.47 -3.49
N ILE A 97 -10.44 -6.44 -3.83
CA ILE A 97 -9.91 -5.88 -5.06
C ILE A 97 -8.69 -6.68 -5.53
N SER A 98 -8.60 -6.95 -6.83
CA SER A 98 -7.48 -7.72 -7.38
C SER A 98 -6.20 -6.89 -7.48
N ASP A 99 -5.04 -7.57 -7.38
CA ASP A 99 -3.70 -7.00 -7.55
C ASP A 99 -3.57 -6.18 -8.83
N GLN A 100 -4.08 -6.72 -9.95
CA GLN A 100 -3.98 -6.09 -11.26
C GLN A 100 -4.69 -4.73 -11.32
N ILE A 101 -5.89 -4.63 -10.71
CA ILE A 101 -6.65 -3.39 -10.66
C ILE A 101 -5.94 -2.36 -9.77
N LEU A 102 -5.45 -2.79 -8.61
CA LEU A 102 -4.75 -1.89 -7.69
C LEU A 102 -3.46 -1.36 -8.33
N LYS A 103 -2.64 -2.25 -8.90
CA LYS A 103 -1.39 -1.89 -9.60
C LYS A 103 -1.65 -0.95 -10.77
N ASP A 104 -2.63 -1.27 -11.62
CA ASP A 104 -3.01 -0.42 -12.77
C ASP A 104 -3.46 0.97 -12.33
N ALA A 105 -4.25 1.07 -11.27
CA ALA A 105 -4.69 2.37 -10.75
C ALA A 105 -3.51 3.22 -10.23
N CYS A 106 -2.54 2.60 -9.54
CA CYS A 106 -1.38 3.31 -9.00
C CYS A 106 -0.44 3.81 -10.11
N HIS A 107 -0.37 3.10 -11.25
CA HIS A 107 0.47 3.48 -12.38
C HIS A 107 -0.06 4.68 -13.20
N ARG A 108 -1.34 5.03 -13.02
CA ARG A 108 -2.01 6.12 -13.74
C ARG A 108 -1.72 7.49 -13.12
N GLN A 109 -0.61 8.10 -13.55
CA GLN A 109 -0.14 9.41 -13.07
C GLN A 109 -0.95 10.61 -13.59
N ASP A 110 -1.92 10.39 -14.47
CA ASP A 110 -2.87 11.41 -14.95
C ASP A 110 -4.06 11.64 -13.99
N GLY A 111 -4.04 10.97 -12.84
CA GLY A 111 -5.10 11.02 -11.82
C GLY A 111 -6.32 10.16 -12.15
N SER A 112 -6.35 9.47 -13.29
CA SER A 112 -7.48 8.59 -13.66
C SER A 112 -7.61 7.39 -12.73
N GLY A 113 -6.53 6.96 -12.07
CA GLY A 113 -6.53 5.91 -11.05
C GLY A 113 -7.50 6.15 -9.89
N ARG A 114 -7.76 7.43 -9.54
CA ARG A 114 -8.72 7.81 -8.48
C ARG A 114 -10.14 7.35 -8.75
N LYS A 115 -10.52 7.18 -10.02
CA LYS A 115 -11.86 6.74 -10.43
C LYS A 115 -12.02 5.22 -10.41
N ILE A 116 -10.90 4.49 -10.31
CA ILE A 116 -10.87 3.02 -10.37
C ILE A 116 -11.03 2.42 -8.97
N ILE A 117 -10.42 3.04 -7.96
CA ILE A 117 -10.40 2.52 -6.58
C ILE A 117 -11.53 3.14 -5.77
N PRO A 118 -12.58 2.38 -5.37
CA PRO A 118 -13.66 2.90 -4.56
C PRO A 118 -13.25 2.93 -3.07
N VAL A 119 -12.38 3.87 -2.71
CA VAL A 119 -11.69 3.91 -1.40
C VAL A 119 -12.66 3.82 -0.21
N GLU A 120 -13.75 4.59 -0.20
CA GLU A 120 -14.71 4.58 0.91
C GLU A 120 -15.44 3.24 1.05
N GLU A 121 -15.77 2.59 -0.07
CA GLU A 121 -16.42 1.27 -0.07
C GLU A 121 -15.45 0.21 0.45
N LEU A 122 -14.21 0.23 -0.02
CA LEU A 122 -13.18 -0.70 0.44
C LEU A 122 -12.88 -0.51 1.93
N TYR A 123 -12.76 0.75 2.38
CA TYR A 123 -12.58 1.07 3.79
C TYR A 123 -13.73 0.50 4.63
N SER A 124 -14.98 0.72 4.22
CA SER A 124 -16.16 0.19 4.92
C SER A 124 -16.15 -1.35 5.00
N LYS A 125 -15.82 -2.04 3.91
CA LYS A 125 -15.72 -3.51 3.88
C LYS A 125 -14.60 -4.04 4.78
N VAL A 126 -13.46 -3.35 4.85
CA VAL A 126 -12.37 -3.71 5.75
C VAL A 126 -12.79 -3.51 7.20
N VAL A 127 -13.47 -2.40 7.50
CA VAL A 127 -14.00 -2.11 8.84
C VAL A 127 -14.97 -3.18 9.31
N GLU A 128 -15.88 -3.62 8.43
CA GLU A 128 -16.83 -4.69 8.71
C GLU A 128 -16.13 -6.04 8.94
N ARG A 129 -15.13 -6.36 8.12
CA ARG A 129 -14.39 -7.62 8.21
C ARG A 129 -13.43 -7.68 9.40
N LEU A 130 -12.84 -6.55 9.77
CA LEU A 130 -11.85 -6.39 10.83
C LEU A 130 -12.37 -5.34 11.82
N PRO A 131 -13.19 -5.75 12.81
CA PRO A 131 -13.86 -4.81 13.71
C PRO A 131 -12.90 -3.90 14.48
N ARG A 132 -11.65 -4.33 14.70
CA ARG A 132 -10.60 -3.57 15.41
C ARG A 132 -9.81 -2.59 14.54
N PHE A 133 -10.03 -2.60 13.22
CA PHE A 133 -9.29 -1.77 12.28
C PHE A 133 -9.58 -0.27 12.49
N ASP A 134 -8.60 0.58 12.69
CA ASP A 134 -8.72 2.04 12.69
C ASP A 134 -9.67 2.62 13.75
N LEU A 135 -9.89 1.90 14.86
CA LEU A 135 -10.80 2.30 15.94
C LEU A 135 -10.53 3.71 16.51
N VAL A 136 -9.31 4.22 16.37
CA VAL A 136 -8.90 5.52 16.89
C VAL A 136 -9.36 6.69 15.99
N ASN A 137 -9.61 6.43 14.69
CA ASN A 137 -9.92 7.47 13.70
C ASN A 137 -11.32 7.35 13.10
N ARG A 138 -12.08 6.32 13.48
CA ARG A 138 -13.48 6.09 13.05
C ARG A 138 -14.46 7.05 13.71
#